data_AF-A0A5P3XCF6-F1
#
_entry.id   AF-A0A5P3XCF6-F1
#
_cell.length_a   1.000
_cell.length_b   1.000
_cell.length_c   1.000
_cell.angle_alpha   90.00
_cell.angle_beta   90.00
_cell.angle_gamma   90.00
#
_symmetry.space_group_name_H-M   'P 1'
#
loop_
_entity.id
_entity.type
_entity.pdbx_description
1 polymer ?
#
loop_
_entity_poly.entity_id
_entity_poly.type
_entity_poly.pdbx_seq_one_letter_code
_entity_poly.pdbx_strand_id
1 'polypeptide(L)'
;MIIIENLEKDYQNLLLRFIQNYNKTNRYHGTDNQFNVLSGSFAGGEGDYVALFEPAASEIEKQGKGYVVASIGEESGLIPYTAYSAPKDYIKDNKEVIQRFTNAVYKGQIWVKNHTAEEVATAIEPFFTDFEKKDLVSVVERYKSIDAWSSDPVLKEDSLNLLMNVMEEANELDKKAPYEKIVDTSFANESIKNIK
;
A
#
# COMPACT_ATOMS: atom_id res chain seq x y z
N MET A 1 -17.39 -5.67 6.57
CA MET A 1 -16.37 -5.25 7.54
C MET A 1 -15.05 -5.11 6.72
N ILE A 2 -14.58 -3.87 6.51
CA ILE A 2 -13.67 -3.42 5.43
C ILE A 2 -12.19 -3.43 5.84
N ILE A 3 -11.33 -3.81 4.91
CA ILE A 3 -9.90 -4.12 5.04
C ILE A 3 -9.25 -3.66 3.69
N ILE A 4 -8.01 -3.17 3.64
CA ILE A 4 -7.41 -2.28 2.62
C ILE A 4 -6.40 -2.98 1.62
N GLU A 5 -6.34 -2.52 0.35
CA GLU A 5 -5.22 -2.54 -0.64
C GLU A 5 -5.05 -3.64 -1.73
N ASN A 6 -4.95 -3.22 -3.01
CA ASN A 6 -4.34 -3.84 -4.22
C ASN A 6 -2.86 -4.03 -3.91
N LEU A 7 -2.47 -5.29 -3.88
CA LEU A 7 -1.53 -5.80 -4.87
C LEU A 7 -2.29 -6.88 -5.67
N GLU A 8 -1.65 -7.53 -6.64
CA GLU A 8 -2.23 -8.62 -7.47
C GLU A 8 -3.25 -9.48 -6.71
N LYS A 9 -4.30 -9.95 -7.41
CA LYS A 9 -5.45 -10.73 -6.91
C LYS A 9 -5.16 -11.71 -5.76
N ASP A 10 -3.96 -12.28 -5.74
CA ASP A 10 -3.49 -13.23 -4.73
C ASP A 10 -3.16 -12.55 -3.39
N TYR A 11 -2.63 -11.33 -3.39
CA TYR A 11 -2.23 -10.55 -2.21
C TYR A 11 -3.40 -9.97 -1.38
N GLN A 12 -4.52 -9.63 -2.02
CA GLN A 12 -5.73 -9.21 -1.28
C GLN A 12 -6.36 -10.37 -0.54
N ASN A 13 -6.45 -11.52 -1.22
CA ASN A 13 -6.88 -12.77 -0.61
C ASN A 13 -5.92 -13.20 0.51
N LEU A 14 -4.62 -12.94 0.35
CA LEU A 14 -3.55 -13.15 1.33
C LEU A 14 -3.79 -12.37 2.63
N LEU A 15 -3.99 -11.05 2.54
CA LEU A 15 -4.16 -10.18 3.71
C LEU A 15 -5.50 -10.41 4.41
N LEU A 16 -6.56 -10.69 3.65
CA LEU A 16 -7.84 -11.13 4.20
C LEU A 16 -7.72 -12.46 4.94
N ARG A 17 -6.99 -13.44 4.39
CA ARG A 17 -6.71 -14.72 5.06
C ARG A 17 -5.84 -14.54 6.31
N PHE A 18 -4.82 -13.67 6.25
CA PHE A 18 -3.97 -13.32 7.39
C PHE A 18 -4.81 -12.75 8.54
N ILE A 19 -5.66 -11.76 8.26
CA ILE A 19 -6.52 -11.14 9.28
C ILE A 19 -7.60 -12.11 9.79
N GLN A 20 -8.12 -12.99 8.95
CA GLN A 20 -9.10 -14.01 9.36
C GLN A 20 -8.48 -15.08 10.25
N ASN A 21 -7.27 -15.54 9.94
CA ASN A 21 -6.50 -16.45 10.78
C ASN A 21 -6.13 -15.81 12.12
N TYR A 22 -5.76 -14.52 12.10
CA TYR A 22 -5.48 -13.73 13.29
C TYR A 22 -6.75 -13.55 14.17
N ASN A 23 -7.90 -13.24 13.56
CA ASN A 23 -9.16 -12.98 14.26
C ASN A 23 -10.11 -14.20 14.43
N LYS A 24 -9.72 -15.40 13.99
CA LYS A 24 -10.50 -16.66 14.06
C LYS A 24 -11.93 -16.55 13.50
N THR A 25 -12.10 -15.89 12.35
CA THR A 25 -13.42 -15.75 11.71
C THR A 25 -13.56 -16.69 10.52
N ASN A 26 -14.65 -17.48 10.50
CA ASN A 26 -14.95 -18.48 9.47
C ASN A 26 -16.09 -17.98 8.57
N ARG A 27 -15.74 -17.46 7.37
CA ARG A 27 -16.44 -17.64 6.08
C ARG A 27 -15.99 -16.57 5.06
N TYR A 28 -15.45 -17.02 3.92
CA TYR A 28 -15.25 -16.22 2.71
C TYR A 28 -15.71 -17.04 1.49
N HIS A 29 -16.40 -16.39 0.56
CA HIS A 29 -16.57 -16.88 -0.81
C HIS A 29 -15.64 -16.07 -1.70
N GLY A 30 -14.66 -16.75 -2.30
CA GLY A 30 -13.79 -16.23 -3.34
C GLY A 30 -14.59 -15.70 -4.51
N THR A 31 -14.58 -14.39 -4.71
CA THR A 31 -15.07 -13.81 -5.95
C THR A 31 -13.87 -13.53 -6.83
N ASP A 32 -13.85 -14.18 -8.00
CA ASP A 32 -12.79 -14.13 -9.01
C ASP A 32 -12.80 -12.80 -9.80
N ASN A 33 -13.19 -11.72 -9.13
CA ASN A 33 -13.63 -10.48 -9.74
C ASN A 33 -12.46 -9.50 -9.93
N GLN A 34 -12.47 -8.76 -11.05
CA GLN A 34 -11.48 -7.71 -11.32
C GLN A 34 -11.59 -6.60 -10.27
N PHE A 35 -10.46 -5.95 -9.93
CA PHE A 35 -10.40 -4.97 -8.85
C PHE A 35 -11.46 -3.85 -8.96
N ASN A 36 -11.68 -3.34 -10.17
CA ASN A 36 -12.66 -2.29 -10.45
C ASN A 36 -14.13 -2.71 -10.24
N VAL A 37 -14.44 -4.01 -10.15
CA VAL A 37 -15.81 -4.51 -9.92
C VAL A 37 -16.07 -4.93 -8.47
N LEU A 38 -15.05 -4.96 -7.60
CA LEU A 38 -15.19 -5.40 -6.20
C LEU A 38 -16.18 -4.54 -5.43
N SER A 39 -16.08 -3.20 -5.53
CA SER A 39 -17.01 -2.27 -4.87
C SER A 39 -18.45 -2.50 -5.32
N GLY A 40 -18.67 -2.71 -6.62
CA GLY A 40 -20.00 -2.96 -7.19
C GLY A 40 -20.58 -4.32 -6.79
N SER A 41 -19.74 -5.36 -6.75
CA SER A 41 -20.15 -6.72 -6.37
C SER A 41 -20.57 -6.77 -4.90
N PHE A 42 -19.76 -6.17 -4.01
CA PHE A 42 -20.10 -6.04 -2.60
C PHE A 42 -21.37 -5.21 -2.38
N ALA A 43 -21.48 -4.05 -3.05
CA ALA A 43 -22.68 -3.23 -3.04
C ALA A 43 -23.93 -3.97 -3.56
N GLY A 44 -23.75 -4.96 -4.44
CA GLY A 44 -24.79 -5.85 -4.97
C GLY A 44 -25.14 -7.03 -4.06
N GLY A 45 -24.50 -7.16 -2.89
CA GLY A 45 -24.75 -8.21 -1.90
C GLY A 45 -23.86 -9.45 -2.07
N GLU A 46 -22.80 -9.37 -2.86
CA GLU A 46 -21.85 -10.48 -3.04
C GLU A 46 -20.74 -10.42 -1.98
N GLY A 47 -20.73 -11.41 -1.07
CA GLY A 47 -19.75 -11.54 0.01
C GLY A 47 -20.09 -10.73 1.27
N ASP A 48 -19.69 -11.24 2.43
CA ASP A 48 -19.89 -10.57 3.72
C ASP A 48 -18.81 -9.49 4.00
N TYR A 49 -17.68 -9.56 3.29
CA TYR A 49 -16.48 -8.73 3.45
C TYR A 49 -15.85 -8.45 2.08
N VAL A 50 -15.23 -7.28 1.92
CA VAL A 50 -14.48 -6.90 0.72
C VAL A 50 -13.26 -6.08 1.13
N ALA A 51 -12.15 -6.25 0.38
CA ALA A 51 -10.99 -5.37 0.51
C ALA A 51 -11.04 -4.24 -0.52
N LEU A 52 -11.02 -2.98 -0.07
CA LEU A 52 -11.12 -1.78 -0.93
C LEU A 52 -10.11 -0.72 -0.52
N PHE A 53 -9.63 0.06 -1.47
CA PHE A 53 -8.86 1.28 -1.16
C PHE A 53 -9.75 2.48 -0.95
N GLU A 54 -9.17 3.49 -0.31
CA GLU A 54 -9.61 4.85 -0.53
C GLU A 54 -9.38 5.30 -1.99
N PRO A 55 -10.30 6.07 -2.57
CA PRO A 55 -11.54 6.60 -1.98
C PRO A 55 -12.77 5.67 -2.09
N ALA A 56 -12.63 4.47 -2.69
CA ALA A 56 -13.76 3.55 -2.91
C ALA A 56 -14.41 3.06 -1.60
N ALA A 57 -13.62 2.84 -0.53
CA ALA A 57 -14.14 2.50 0.79
C ALA A 57 -15.05 3.62 1.34
N SER A 58 -14.59 4.87 1.29
CA SER A 58 -15.38 6.05 1.68
C SER A 58 -16.67 6.19 0.86
N GLU A 59 -16.62 5.86 -0.43
CA GLU A 59 -17.78 5.95 -1.30
C GLU A 59 -18.87 4.92 -0.93
N ILE A 60 -18.47 3.68 -0.59
CA ILE A 60 -19.40 2.66 -0.10
C ILE A 60 -20.06 3.08 1.23
N GLU A 61 -19.29 3.71 2.13
CA GLU A 61 -19.80 4.29 3.37
C GLU A 61 -20.81 5.40 3.13
N LYS A 62 -20.48 6.35 2.25
CA LYS A 62 -21.38 7.45 1.87
C LYS A 62 -22.69 6.96 1.27
N GLN A 63 -22.64 5.85 0.52
CA GLN A 63 -23.83 5.22 -0.06
C GLN A 63 -24.65 4.41 0.96
N GLY A 64 -24.17 4.25 2.19
CA GLY A 64 -24.84 3.45 3.22
C GLY A 64 -24.85 1.94 2.93
N LYS A 65 -23.94 1.48 2.06
CA LYS A 65 -23.86 0.08 1.61
C LYS A 65 -22.84 -0.75 2.39
N GLY A 66 -22.11 -0.12 3.29
CA GLY A 66 -21.13 -0.76 4.16
C GLY A 66 -20.51 0.26 5.11
N TYR A 67 -19.59 -0.21 5.96
CA TYR A 67 -18.82 0.64 6.88
C TYR A 67 -17.43 0.05 7.17
N VAL A 68 -16.47 0.94 7.44
CA VAL A 68 -15.09 0.59 7.75
C VAL A 68 -14.98 0.06 9.17
N VAL A 69 -14.15 -0.96 9.37
CA VAL A 69 -14.08 -1.72 10.63
C VAL A 69 -12.66 -1.96 11.13
N ALA A 70 -11.68 -1.85 10.23
CA ALA A 70 -10.29 -2.21 10.46
C ALA A 70 -9.45 -1.59 9.33
N SER A 71 -8.20 -1.29 9.66
CA SER A 71 -7.19 -0.90 8.68
C SER A 71 -6.20 -2.05 8.56
N ILE A 72 -5.99 -2.59 7.34
CA ILE A 72 -4.94 -3.61 7.17
C ILE A 72 -3.58 -3.01 7.52
N GLY A 73 -3.31 -1.78 7.06
CA GLY A 73 -2.03 -1.13 7.32
C GLY A 73 -1.70 -1.01 8.82
N GLU A 74 -2.72 -0.86 9.67
CA GLU A 74 -2.56 -0.83 11.13
C GLU A 74 -2.30 -2.23 11.71
N GLU A 75 -3.02 -3.25 11.23
CA GLU A 75 -2.98 -4.62 11.76
C GLU A 75 -1.81 -5.46 11.22
N SER A 76 -1.29 -5.14 10.03
CA SER A 76 -0.29 -5.97 9.34
C SER A 76 1.14 -5.78 9.85
N GLY A 77 1.37 -4.79 10.70
CA GLY A 77 2.72 -4.29 10.98
C GLY A 77 3.35 -3.62 9.75
N LEU A 78 4.66 -3.36 9.83
CA LEU A 78 5.39 -2.58 8.82
C LEU A 78 5.73 -3.42 7.58
N ILE A 79 4.74 -3.66 6.73
CA ILE A 79 4.89 -4.34 5.44
C ILE A 79 5.11 -3.30 4.32
N PRO A 80 6.07 -3.52 3.40
CA PRO A 80 6.31 -2.62 2.29
C PRO A 80 5.21 -2.76 1.23
N TYR A 81 4.23 -1.86 1.27
CA TYR A 81 3.12 -1.84 0.30
C TYR A 81 3.53 -1.33 -1.08
N THR A 82 4.41 -0.32 -1.14
CA THR A 82 4.94 0.20 -2.41
C THR A 82 6.45 0.02 -2.45
N ALA A 83 6.95 -0.60 -3.51
CA ALA A 83 8.36 -0.70 -3.82
C ALA A 83 8.61 -0.41 -5.30
N TYR A 84 9.78 0.15 -5.61
CA TYR A 84 10.22 0.39 -6.98
C TYR A 84 11.33 -0.58 -7.33
N SER A 85 11.21 -1.23 -8.49
CA SER A 85 12.18 -2.22 -8.95
C SER A 85 12.56 -1.97 -10.41
N ALA A 86 13.75 -2.40 -10.79
CA ALA A 86 14.25 -2.36 -12.15
C ALA A 86 15.21 -3.53 -12.40
N PRO A 87 15.44 -3.94 -13.67
CA PRO A 87 16.40 -4.99 -13.99
C PRO A 87 17.81 -4.65 -13.48
N LYS A 88 18.55 -5.66 -13.01
CA LYS A 88 19.91 -5.48 -12.46
C LYS A 88 20.85 -4.78 -13.43
N ASP A 89 20.81 -5.17 -14.71
CA ASP A 89 21.65 -4.56 -15.74
C ASP A 89 21.28 -3.09 -16.00
N TYR A 90 19.98 -2.76 -15.94
CA TYR A 90 19.53 -1.38 -16.05
C TYR A 90 20.06 -0.51 -14.90
N ILE A 91 19.97 -1.00 -13.65
CA ILE A 91 20.49 -0.28 -12.47
C ILE A 91 22.00 -0.08 -12.59
N LYS A 92 22.72 -1.11 -13.03
CA LYS A 92 24.17 -1.07 -13.22
C LYS A 92 24.58 -0.04 -14.27
N ASP A 93 23.89 0.00 -15.39
CA ASP A 93 24.23 0.85 -16.54
C ASP A 93 23.70 2.29 -16.38
N ASN A 94 22.68 2.50 -15.52
CA ASN A 94 21.99 3.78 -15.36
C ASN A 94 21.98 4.29 -13.91
N LYS A 95 23.08 4.08 -13.16
CA LYS A 95 23.19 4.47 -11.74
C LYS A 95 22.77 5.91 -11.44
N GLU A 96 23.12 6.85 -12.32
CA GLU A 96 22.77 8.25 -12.14
C GLU A 96 21.25 8.47 -12.24
N VAL A 97 20.58 7.79 -13.16
CA VAL A 97 19.12 7.84 -13.30
C VAL A 97 18.45 7.28 -12.07
N ILE A 98 18.90 6.11 -11.60
CA ILE A 98 18.38 5.49 -10.37
C ILE A 98 18.57 6.43 -9.17
N GLN A 99 19.76 7.00 -8.99
CA GLN A 99 20.02 7.92 -7.90
C GLN A 99 19.12 9.18 -7.96
N ARG A 100 18.94 9.77 -9.13
CA ARG A 100 18.05 10.94 -9.29
C ARG A 100 16.59 10.59 -9.01
N PHE A 101 16.14 9.41 -9.42
CA PHE A 101 14.80 8.91 -9.10
C PHE A 101 14.62 8.72 -7.59
N THR A 102 15.54 8.01 -6.92
CA THR A 102 15.50 7.81 -5.47
C THR A 102 15.53 9.15 -4.71
N ASN A 103 16.33 10.11 -5.18
CA ASN A 103 16.35 11.47 -4.64
C ASN A 103 15.00 12.17 -4.75
N ALA A 104 14.29 12.02 -5.88
CA ALA A 104 12.97 12.61 -6.09
C ALA A 104 11.91 11.98 -5.17
N VAL A 105 11.92 10.64 -5.05
CA VAL A 105 11.06 9.92 -4.11
C VAL A 105 11.29 10.40 -2.68
N TYR A 106 12.55 10.47 -2.24
CA TYR A 106 12.85 10.91 -0.88
C TYR A 106 12.41 12.35 -0.58
N LYS A 107 12.61 13.27 -1.53
CA LYS A 107 12.08 14.64 -1.41
C LYS A 107 10.56 14.66 -1.28
N GLY A 108 9.86 13.81 -2.04
CA GLY A 108 8.41 13.64 -1.92
C GLY A 108 8.00 13.13 -0.54
N GLN A 109 8.70 12.10 -0.02
CA GLN A 109 8.45 11.55 1.32
C GLN A 109 8.64 12.60 2.42
N ILE A 110 9.75 13.35 2.39
CA ILE A 110 10.00 14.46 3.33
C ILE A 110 8.89 15.51 3.22
N TRP A 111 8.51 15.88 1.99
CA TRP A 111 7.50 16.91 1.76
C TRP A 111 6.14 16.47 2.34
N VAL A 112 5.64 15.28 1.99
CA VAL A 112 4.36 14.75 2.49
C VAL A 112 4.35 14.66 4.02
N LYS A 113 5.46 14.21 4.63
CA LYS A 113 5.58 14.13 6.09
C LYS A 113 5.38 15.49 6.76
N ASN A 114 5.96 16.55 6.19
CA ASN A 114 6.02 17.88 6.79
C ASN A 114 4.89 18.85 6.38
N HIS A 115 3.97 18.45 5.50
CA HIS A 115 2.88 19.31 5.02
C HIS A 115 1.50 18.82 5.48
N THR A 116 0.50 19.68 5.57
CA THR A 116 -0.84 19.30 6.03
C THR A 116 -1.59 18.43 5.02
N ALA A 117 -2.67 17.78 5.45
CA ALA A 117 -3.52 17.02 4.54
C ALA A 117 -4.09 17.88 3.40
N GLU A 118 -4.45 19.13 3.67
CA GLU A 118 -4.89 20.10 2.67
C GLU A 118 -3.81 20.43 1.64
N GLU A 119 -2.57 20.65 2.08
CA GLU A 119 -1.45 20.95 1.19
C GLU A 119 -1.15 19.76 0.28
N VAL A 120 -1.08 18.55 0.85
CA VAL A 120 -0.87 17.32 0.09
C VAL A 120 -2.02 17.05 -0.88
N ALA A 121 -3.28 17.18 -0.43
CA ALA A 121 -4.45 17.02 -1.29
C ALA A 121 -4.44 18.01 -2.46
N THR A 122 -4.05 19.27 -2.22
CA THR A 122 -3.90 20.28 -3.26
C THR A 122 -2.83 19.91 -4.28
N ALA A 123 -1.69 19.36 -3.83
CA ALA A 123 -0.60 18.95 -4.72
C ALA A 123 -0.99 17.77 -5.62
N ILE A 124 -1.85 16.88 -5.16
CA ILE A 124 -2.28 15.70 -5.92
C ILE A 124 -3.57 15.88 -6.71
N GLU A 125 -4.39 16.88 -6.38
CA GLU A 125 -5.70 17.17 -7.00
C GLU A 125 -5.69 17.11 -8.55
N PRO A 126 -4.68 17.63 -9.28
CA PRO A 126 -4.65 17.54 -10.74
C PRO A 126 -4.59 16.11 -11.30
N PHE A 127 -4.19 15.12 -10.50
CA PHE A 127 -4.09 13.71 -10.91
C PHE A 127 -5.34 12.89 -10.56
N PHE A 128 -6.30 13.47 -9.84
CA PHE A 128 -7.50 12.81 -9.32
C PHE A 128 -8.77 13.59 -9.71
N THR A 129 -9.03 13.70 -11.02
CA THR A 129 -10.09 14.56 -11.58
C THR A 129 -11.52 14.14 -11.21
N ASP A 130 -11.70 12.89 -10.79
CA ASP A 130 -13.00 12.32 -10.46
C ASP A 130 -13.38 12.50 -8.98
N PHE A 131 -12.51 13.13 -8.18
CA PHE A 131 -12.69 13.26 -6.74
C PHE A 131 -12.76 14.73 -6.30
N GLU A 132 -13.66 15.02 -5.36
CA GLU A 132 -13.69 16.33 -4.75
C GLU A 132 -12.48 16.51 -3.82
N LYS A 133 -11.90 17.72 -3.81
CA LYS A 133 -10.76 18.05 -2.95
C LYS A 133 -10.98 17.68 -1.48
N LYS A 134 -12.18 17.90 -0.94
CA LYS A 134 -12.52 17.56 0.44
C LYS A 134 -12.37 16.07 0.75
N ASP A 135 -12.63 15.23 -0.25
CA ASP A 135 -12.49 13.78 -0.14
C ASP A 135 -11.02 13.40 -0.16
N LEU A 136 -10.22 14.02 -1.02
CA LEU A 136 -8.76 13.86 -1.04
C LEU A 136 -8.13 14.26 0.30
N VAL A 137 -8.55 15.38 0.91
CA VAL A 137 -8.10 15.80 2.25
C VAL A 137 -8.41 14.72 3.29
N SER A 138 -9.64 14.20 3.29
CA SER A 138 -10.06 13.16 4.24
C SER A 138 -9.24 11.87 4.08
N VAL A 139 -8.95 11.47 2.84
CA VAL A 139 -8.11 10.31 2.54
C VAL A 139 -6.68 10.52 3.03
N VAL A 140 -6.10 11.69 2.74
CA VAL A 140 -4.74 12.00 3.18
C VAL A 140 -4.64 12.00 4.70
N GLU A 141 -5.59 12.64 5.39
CA GLU A 141 -5.61 12.69 6.86
C GLU A 141 -5.65 11.28 7.47
N ARG A 142 -6.47 10.37 6.93
CA ARG A 142 -6.52 8.97 7.36
C ARG A 142 -5.17 8.26 7.20
N TYR A 143 -4.50 8.44 6.06
CA TYR A 143 -3.18 7.85 5.85
C TYR A 143 -2.11 8.45 6.77
N LYS A 144 -2.16 9.76 7.04
CA LYS A 144 -1.25 10.39 8.00
C LYS A 144 -1.48 9.91 9.43
N SER A 145 -2.74 9.72 9.85
CA SER A 145 -3.06 9.33 11.23
C SER A 145 -2.54 7.94 11.62
N ILE A 146 -2.27 7.08 10.63
CA ILE A 146 -1.73 5.73 10.85
C ILE A 146 -0.26 5.60 10.43
N ASP A 147 0.43 6.70 10.13
CA ASP A 147 1.81 6.71 9.62
C ASP A 147 2.01 5.81 8.39
N ALA A 148 1.04 5.82 7.45
CA ALA A 148 1.01 4.89 6.32
C ALA A 148 2.20 5.09 5.34
N TRP A 149 2.74 6.31 5.24
CA TRP A 149 3.81 6.62 4.30
C TRP A 149 5.18 6.53 4.94
N SER A 150 6.06 5.72 4.34
CA SER A 150 7.46 5.65 4.78
C SER A 150 8.11 7.03 4.75
N SER A 151 8.78 7.37 5.85
CA SER A 151 9.51 8.64 5.98
C SER A 151 10.90 8.64 5.32
N ASP A 152 11.35 7.50 4.81
CA ASP A 152 12.62 7.34 4.12
C ASP A 152 12.51 6.31 2.97
N PRO A 153 13.44 6.32 1.99
CA PRO A 153 13.37 5.45 0.81
C PRO A 153 13.99 4.06 1.05
N VAL A 154 14.35 3.70 2.29
CA VAL A 154 15.00 2.42 2.58
C VAL A 154 13.93 1.35 2.76
N LEU A 155 13.92 0.40 1.83
CA LEU A 155 13.19 -0.86 2.02
C LEU A 155 13.91 -1.67 3.10
N LYS A 156 13.35 -1.74 4.32
CA LYS A 156 13.97 -2.44 5.45
C LYS A 156 13.88 -3.96 5.29
N GLU A 157 14.93 -4.66 5.72
CA GLU A 157 15.00 -6.12 5.67
C GLU A 157 13.89 -6.78 6.48
N ASP A 158 13.67 -6.33 7.72
CA ASP A 158 12.60 -6.87 8.59
C ASP A 158 11.20 -6.69 7.96
N SER A 159 10.96 -5.57 7.29
CA SER A 159 9.71 -5.30 6.58
C SER A 159 9.52 -6.23 5.38
N LEU A 160 10.57 -6.46 4.59
CA LEU A 160 10.50 -7.40 3.47
C LEU A 160 10.37 -8.86 3.96
N ASN A 161 11.01 -9.21 5.06
CA ASN A 161 10.88 -10.51 5.68
C ASN A 161 9.46 -10.75 6.20
N LEU A 162 8.83 -9.72 6.80
CA LEU A 162 7.44 -9.78 7.21
C LEU A 162 6.52 -10.03 6.01
N LEU A 163 6.71 -9.31 4.90
CA LEU A 163 5.99 -9.56 3.64
C LEU A 163 6.15 -11.02 3.19
N MET A 164 7.38 -11.52 3.12
CA MET A 164 7.65 -12.88 2.69
C MET A 164 7.08 -13.94 3.66
N ASN A 165 6.96 -13.64 4.95
CA ASN A 165 6.28 -14.52 5.92
C ASN A 165 4.78 -14.62 5.59
N VAL A 166 4.11 -13.49 5.34
CA VAL A 166 2.69 -13.47 4.98
C VAL A 166 2.47 -14.22 3.66
N MET A 167 3.36 -14.06 2.69
CA MET A 167 3.29 -14.80 1.41
C MET A 167 3.49 -16.31 1.61
N GLU A 168 4.43 -16.72 2.46
CA GLU A 168 4.67 -18.13 2.80
C GLU A 168 3.48 -18.75 3.54
N GLU A 169 2.90 -18.05 4.52
CA GLU A 169 1.73 -18.52 5.30
C GLU A 169 0.49 -18.77 4.43
N ALA A 170 0.36 -18.05 3.33
CA ALA A 170 -0.75 -18.26 2.40
C ALA A 170 -0.42 -19.22 1.26
N ASN A 171 0.78 -19.81 1.24
CA ASN A 171 1.30 -20.67 0.16
C ASN A 171 1.49 -19.96 -1.19
N GLU A 172 1.76 -18.65 -1.21
CA GLU A 172 2.07 -17.87 -2.42
C GLU A 172 3.58 -17.73 -2.67
N LEU A 173 4.41 -18.17 -1.72
CA LEU A 173 5.86 -18.12 -1.83
C LEU A 173 6.47 -19.44 -1.38
N ASP A 174 6.98 -20.22 -2.35
CA ASP A 174 7.65 -21.50 -2.08
C ASP A 174 8.96 -21.33 -1.29
N LYS A 175 9.65 -20.21 -1.52
CA LYS A 175 10.96 -19.94 -0.91
C LYS A 175 11.25 -18.45 -0.81
N LYS A 176 11.69 -18.02 0.37
CA LYS A 176 12.16 -16.65 0.61
C LYS A 176 13.39 -16.29 -0.22
N ALA A 177 13.37 -15.09 -0.80
CA ALA A 177 14.52 -14.52 -1.47
C ALA A 177 15.47 -13.89 -0.43
N PRO A 178 16.79 -14.11 -0.52
CA PRO A 178 17.73 -13.42 0.35
C PRO A 178 17.69 -11.92 0.07
N TYR A 179 17.52 -11.11 1.12
CA TYR A 179 17.32 -9.67 1.03
C TYR A 179 18.41 -8.98 0.20
N GLU A 180 19.68 -9.30 0.46
CA GLU A 180 20.85 -8.74 -0.21
C GLU A 180 20.96 -9.11 -1.70
N LYS A 181 20.16 -10.08 -2.18
CA LYS A 181 20.11 -10.47 -3.60
C LYS A 181 19.10 -9.68 -4.40
N ILE A 182 18.12 -9.06 -3.73
CA ILE A 182 16.97 -8.39 -4.36
C ILE A 182 16.80 -6.94 -3.92
N VAL A 183 17.51 -6.48 -2.89
CA VAL A 183 17.49 -5.09 -2.42
C VAL A 183 18.88 -4.47 -2.48
N ASP A 184 18.96 -3.28 -3.06
CA ASP A 184 20.14 -2.41 -3.03
C ASP A 184 19.76 -1.09 -2.33
N THR A 185 20.23 -0.90 -1.10
CA THR A 185 19.95 0.30 -0.30
C THR A 185 20.95 1.42 -0.53
N SER A 186 21.96 1.25 -1.38
CA SER A 186 23.02 2.25 -1.57
C SER A 186 22.46 3.59 -2.05
N PHE A 187 21.54 3.58 -3.03
CA PHE A 187 20.91 4.80 -3.55
C PHE A 187 20.05 5.51 -2.50
N ALA A 188 19.30 4.74 -1.71
CA ALA A 188 18.44 5.25 -0.64
C ALA A 188 19.27 5.93 0.47
N ASN A 189 20.34 5.26 0.92
CA ASN A 189 21.26 5.80 1.92
C ASN A 189 21.98 7.06 1.42
N GLU A 190 22.38 7.10 0.15
CA GLU A 190 23.00 8.27 -0.45
C GLU A 190 22.01 9.46 -0.54
N SER A 191 20.72 9.20 -0.84
CA SER A 191 19.68 10.22 -0.78
C SER A 191 19.52 10.81 0.62
N ILE A 192 19.44 9.97 1.65
CA ILE A 192 19.30 10.40 3.06
C ILE A 192 20.49 11.26 3.50
N LYS A 193 21.69 10.88 3.06
CA LYS A 193 22.92 11.61 3.42
C LYS A 193 22.98 13.01 2.81
N ASN A 194 22.51 13.16 1.56
CA ASN A 194 22.72 14.37 0.76
C ASN A 194 21.53 15.32 0.72
N ILE A 195 20.33 14.85 1.06
CA ILE A 195 19.09 15.65 1.03
C ILE A 195 18.66 15.87 2.48
N LYS A 196 18.54 17.15 2.87
CA LYS A 196 18.11 17.59 4.20
C LYS A 196 16.74 18.24 4.12
#